data_AF-A0A2E5EDZ4-F1
#
_entry.id   AF-A0A2E5EDZ4-F1
#
_cell.length_a   1.000
_cell.length_b   1.000
_cell.length_c   1.000
_cell.angle_alpha   90.00
_cell.angle_beta   90.00
_cell.angle_gamma   90.00
#
_symmetry.space_group_name_H-M   'P 1'
#
loop_
_entity.id
_entity.type
_entity.pdbx_description
1 polymer ?
#
loop_
_entity_poly.entity_id
_entity_poly.type
_entity_poly.pdbx_seq_one_letter_code
_entity_poly.pdbx_strand_id
1 'polypeptide(L)'
;MGGYLSRGYLDPIFLFIHPSNSSSDNDFEAFKNGSGKYKNWLINLRRFKDHQLDQKSEKIFLDKNLTSNSSWVRFFEEQINDLKFLINGKEHNSSDALNLLSDHDEEIRKKAALSIESVFQNNVKTFTFITNTLAKDKITNDKWRNYTSPVESRNLTNNVEGEVVDALTKSVTSNYKNISHRYYEIKSKLFNKKQL
;
A
#
# COMPACT_ATOMS: atom_id res chain seq x y z
N MET A 1 -7.70 -6.46 2.24
CA MET A 1 -6.73 -7.49 2.71
C MET A 1 -5.33 -6.88 2.66
N GLY A 2 -4.99 -6.12 3.71
CA GLY A 2 -3.78 -5.29 3.78
C GLY A 2 -3.72 -4.58 5.13
N GLY A 3 -3.93 -5.35 6.20
CA GLY A 3 -3.96 -4.83 7.57
C GLY A 3 -2.56 -4.76 8.16
N TYR A 4 -1.82 -3.70 7.82
CA TYR A 4 -0.60 -3.31 8.55
C TYR A 4 -0.53 -1.78 8.70
N LEU A 5 -1.69 -1.15 8.90
CA LEU A 5 -1.79 0.25 9.28
C LEU A 5 -2.77 0.32 10.46
N SER A 6 -2.33 0.97 11.53
CA SER A 6 -3.09 1.26 12.76
C SER A 6 -3.18 0.17 13.84
N ARG A 7 -2.05 -0.12 14.51
CA ARG A 7 -2.10 -0.45 15.95
C ARG A 7 -0.99 0.30 16.70
N GLY A 8 -1.37 1.41 17.32
CA GLY A 8 -0.57 2.21 18.26
C GLY A 8 -0.47 1.59 19.65
N TYR A 9 -0.10 0.32 19.74
CA TYR A 9 0.38 -0.31 20.97
C TYR A 9 1.78 -0.80 20.68
N LEU A 10 2.69 -0.66 21.65
CA LEU A 10 4.03 -1.25 21.62
C LEU A 10 3.98 -2.62 20.95
N ASP A 11 4.35 -2.66 19.67
CA ASP A 11 4.37 -3.92 18.93
C ASP A 11 5.36 -4.79 19.71
N PRO A 12 4.98 -6.00 20.19
CA PRO A 12 5.92 -6.92 20.82
C PRO A 12 7.16 -7.11 19.94
N ILE A 13 6.96 -6.96 18.63
CA ILE A 13 7.96 -6.92 17.58
C ILE A 13 9.05 -5.84 17.83
N PHE A 14 8.74 -4.63 18.29
CA PHE A 14 9.76 -3.61 18.62
C PHE A 14 10.67 -4.03 19.78
N LEU A 15 10.09 -4.70 20.80
CA LEU A 15 10.84 -5.22 21.96
C LEU A 15 11.81 -6.34 21.58
N PHE A 16 11.54 -7.09 20.50
CA PHE A 16 12.43 -8.15 20.01
C PHE A 16 13.36 -7.69 18.89
N ILE A 17 12.91 -6.79 18.01
CA ILE A 17 13.67 -6.30 16.85
C ILE A 17 14.86 -5.46 17.29
N HIS A 18 14.66 -4.49 18.21
CA HIS A 18 15.75 -3.57 18.54
C HIS A 18 16.94 -4.30 19.18
N PRO A 19 16.74 -5.18 20.19
CA PRO A 19 17.82 -5.98 20.75
C PRO A 19 18.41 -6.98 19.75
N SER A 20 17.58 -7.63 18.92
CA SER A 20 18.09 -8.62 17.96
C SER A 20 18.98 -7.98 16.90
N ASN A 21 18.64 -6.77 16.43
CA ASN A 21 19.38 -6.08 15.38
C ASN A 21 20.54 -5.24 15.90
N SER A 22 20.49 -4.81 17.16
CA SER A 22 21.63 -4.16 17.84
C SER A 22 22.69 -5.14 18.32
N SER A 23 22.37 -6.44 18.43
CA SER A 23 23.34 -7.48 18.77
C SER A 23 24.45 -7.66 17.73
N SER A 24 25.64 -8.08 18.18
CA SER A 24 26.76 -8.43 17.30
C SER A 24 26.39 -9.58 16.37
N ASP A 25 27.05 -9.69 15.21
CA ASP A 25 26.77 -10.79 14.28
C ASP A 25 27.03 -12.17 14.92
N ASN A 26 28.03 -12.27 15.80
CA ASN A 26 28.35 -13.50 16.52
C ASN A 26 27.24 -13.91 17.50
N ASP A 27 26.70 -12.95 18.25
CA ASP A 27 25.62 -13.22 19.21
C ASP A 27 24.31 -13.60 18.49
N PHE A 28 24.03 -12.93 17.36
CA PHE A 28 22.88 -13.27 16.52
C PHE A 28 23.01 -14.67 15.95
N GLU A 29 24.18 -15.09 15.46
CA GLU A 29 24.40 -16.44 14.94
C GLU A 29 24.21 -17.51 16.03
N ALA A 30 24.73 -17.29 17.23
CA ALA A 30 24.53 -18.19 18.37
C ALA A 30 23.03 -18.33 18.71
N PHE A 31 22.31 -17.20 18.80
CA PHE A 31 20.88 -17.18 19.09
C PHE A 31 20.06 -17.85 17.97
N LYS A 32 20.36 -17.54 16.71
CA LYS A 32 19.74 -18.13 15.52
C LYS A 32 19.86 -19.65 15.54
N ASN A 33 21.04 -20.19 15.87
CA ASN A 33 21.28 -21.64 15.89
C ASN A 33 20.53 -22.34 17.03
N GLY A 34 20.33 -21.69 18.18
CA GLY A 34 19.54 -22.21 19.31
C GLY A 34 18.02 -22.06 19.16
N SER A 35 17.53 -21.30 18.18
CA SER A 35 16.12 -20.91 18.07
C SER A 35 15.18 -21.96 17.45
N GLY A 36 15.71 -23.08 16.96
CA GLY A 36 14.93 -24.18 16.39
C GLY A 36 13.96 -23.72 15.29
N LYS A 37 12.66 -23.93 15.51
CA LYS A 37 11.60 -23.57 14.56
C LYS A 37 11.49 -22.07 14.26
N TYR A 38 12.08 -21.19 15.08
CA TYR A 38 12.04 -19.73 14.90
C TYR A 38 13.19 -19.18 14.05
N LYS A 39 14.11 -20.05 13.60
CA LYS A 39 15.29 -19.66 12.81
C LYS A 39 14.96 -18.76 11.63
N ASN A 40 13.99 -19.14 10.81
CA ASN A 40 13.61 -18.37 9.62
C ASN A 40 13.00 -17.00 9.98
N TRP A 41 12.23 -16.93 11.07
CA TRP A 41 11.69 -15.67 11.57
C TRP A 41 12.81 -14.72 12.00
N LEU A 42 13.82 -15.22 12.73
CA LEU A 42 14.99 -14.41 13.13
C LEU A 42 15.82 -13.94 11.93
N ILE A 43 16.02 -14.80 10.93
CA ILE A 43 16.70 -14.42 9.68
C ILE A 43 15.95 -13.25 9.04
N ASN A 44 14.62 -13.34 8.92
CA ASN A 44 13.81 -12.28 8.32
C ASN A 44 13.89 -10.97 9.12
N LEU A 45 13.89 -11.03 10.46
CA LEU A 45 14.07 -9.84 11.29
C LEU A 45 15.44 -9.17 11.08
N ARG A 46 16.51 -9.97 10.96
CA ARG A 46 17.88 -9.47 10.79
C ARG A 46 18.06 -8.70 9.49
N ARG A 47 17.25 -8.97 8.46
CA ARG A 47 17.29 -8.23 7.20
C ARG A 47 16.97 -6.75 7.34
N PHE A 48 16.29 -6.34 8.41
CA PHE A 48 15.99 -4.94 8.69
C PHE A 48 17.12 -4.21 9.41
N LYS A 49 18.21 -4.91 9.81
CA LYS A 49 19.32 -4.34 10.60
C LYS A 49 19.85 -3.05 9.98
N ASP A 50 20.10 -3.04 8.68
CA ASP A 50 20.71 -1.91 7.97
C ASP A 50 19.74 -0.74 7.74
N HIS A 51 18.44 -0.97 7.98
CA HIS A 51 17.35 -0.01 7.83
C HIS A 51 16.76 0.44 9.19
N GLN A 52 17.32 -0.06 10.29
CA GLN A 52 16.89 0.27 11.63
C GLN A 52 17.63 1.51 12.11
N LEU A 53 16.89 2.43 12.73
CA LEU A 53 17.46 3.64 13.30
C LEU A 53 17.99 3.37 14.72
N ASP A 54 18.71 4.33 15.28
CA ASP A 54 19.03 4.30 16.70
C ASP A 54 17.74 4.36 17.55
N GLN A 55 17.83 3.88 18.79
CA GLN A 55 16.67 3.73 19.66
C GLN A 55 15.90 5.05 19.89
N LYS A 56 16.60 6.18 19.98
CA LYS A 56 15.98 7.49 20.22
C LYS A 56 15.22 7.94 18.97
N SER A 57 15.84 7.79 17.80
CA SER A 57 15.18 8.10 16.53
C SER A 57 13.96 7.21 16.30
N GLU A 58 14.06 5.90 16.52
CA GLU A 58 12.91 4.98 16.40
C GLU A 58 11.74 5.41 17.28
N LYS A 59 12.02 5.78 18.54
CA LYS A 59 10.99 6.28 19.47
C LYS A 59 10.34 7.56 18.95
N ILE A 60 11.12 8.51 18.43
CA ILE A 60 10.58 9.76 17.85
C ILE A 60 9.67 9.45 16.68
N PHE A 61 10.09 8.57 15.75
CA PHE A 61 9.25 8.19 14.61
C PHE A 61 7.96 7.51 15.05
N LEU A 62 8.01 6.63 16.04
CA LEU A 62 6.83 5.97 16.61
C LEU A 62 5.86 6.98 17.23
N ASP A 63 6.36 7.86 18.10
CA ASP A 63 5.54 8.87 18.79
C ASP A 63 4.92 9.85 17.78
N LYS A 64 5.68 10.24 16.75
CA LYS A 64 5.20 11.17 15.71
C LYS A 64 4.21 10.56 14.73
N ASN A 65 4.28 9.25 14.47
CA ASN A 65 3.43 8.56 13.48
C ASN A 65 1.93 8.83 13.68
N LEU A 66 1.46 8.88 14.94
CA LEU A 66 0.08 9.19 15.29
C LEU A 66 -0.40 10.56 14.79
N THR A 67 0.53 11.51 14.67
CA THR A 67 0.29 12.89 14.22
C THR A 67 0.84 13.19 12.82
N SER A 68 1.41 12.19 12.14
CA SER A 68 1.93 12.31 10.78
C SER A 68 1.20 11.35 9.84
N ASN A 69 1.85 10.27 9.41
CA ASN A 69 1.32 9.33 8.42
C ASN A 69 -0.08 8.84 8.80
N SER A 70 -0.23 8.36 10.04
CA SER A 70 -1.49 7.77 10.50
C SER A 70 -2.63 8.78 10.55
N SER A 71 -2.36 10.05 10.89
CA SER A 71 -3.40 11.08 10.87
C SER A 71 -3.84 11.45 9.45
N TRP A 72 -2.92 11.47 8.49
CA TRP A 72 -3.26 11.75 7.08
C TRP A 72 -4.05 10.61 6.43
N VAL A 73 -3.71 9.36 6.76
CA VAL A 73 -4.49 8.18 6.34
C VAL A 73 -5.91 8.24 6.91
N ARG A 74 -6.05 8.48 8.22
CA ARG A 74 -7.38 8.62 8.85
C ARG A 74 -8.17 9.78 8.24
N PHE A 75 -7.52 10.92 7.99
CA PHE A 75 -8.18 12.06 7.37
C PHE A 75 -8.69 11.71 5.95
N PHE A 76 -7.89 11.01 5.14
CA PHE A 76 -8.37 10.50 3.84
C PHE A 76 -9.60 9.59 3.99
N GLU A 77 -9.57 8.64 4.92
CA GLU A 77 -10.68 7.72 5.18
C GLU A 77 -11.96 8.47 5.58
N GLU A 78 -11.85 9.46 6.47
CA GLU A 78 -12.96 10.34 6.85
C GLU A 78 -13.52 11.09 5.63
N GLN A 79 -12.66 11.71 4.82
CA GLN A 79 -13.09 12.42 3.61
C GLN A 79 -13.81 11.51 2.60
N ILE A 80 -13.34 10.28 2.39
CA ILE A 80 -13.96 9.31 1.48
C ILE A 80 -15.32 8.83 2.00
N ASN A 81 -15.46 8.64 3.31
CA ASN A 81 -16.70 8.18 3.93
C ASN A 81 -17.82 9.25 3.86
N ASP A 82 -17.44 10.52 3.88
CA ASP A 82 -18.38 11.64 3.79
C ASP A 82 -18.91 11.88 2.37
N LEU A 83 -18.26 11.35 1.33
CA LEU A 83 -18.69 11.52 -0.05
C LEU A 83 -20.07 10.91 -0.30
N LYS A 84 -20.91 11.65 -1.03
CA LYS A 84 -22.21 11.21 -1.53
C LYS A 84 -22.24 11.22 -3.04
N PHE A 85 -22.77 10.16 -3.62
CA PHE A 85 -22.85 9.95 -5.06
C PHE A 85 -24.31 9.86 -5.47
N LEU A 86 -24.79 10.84 -6.23
CA LEU A 86 -26.17 10.84 -6.73
C LEU A 86 -26.23 10.00 -8.03
N ILE A 87 -26.94 8.87 -7.99
CA ILE A 87 -27.08 7.95 -9.11
C ILE A 87 -28.56 7.58 -9.22
N ASN A 88 -29.18 7.82 -10.39
CA ASN A 88 -30.61 7.59 -10.60
C ASN A 88 -31.52 8.26 -9.54
N GLY A 89 -31.15 9.44 -9.06
CA GLY A 89 -31.93 10.18 -8.05
C GLY A 89 -31.81 9.65 -6.62
N LYS A 90 -30.97 8.63 -6.38
CA LYS A 90 -30.66 8.10 -5.05
C LYS A 90 -29.23 8.47 -4.65
N GLU A 91 -29.04 8.84 -3.39
CA GLU A 91 -27.71 9.02 -2.81
C GLU A 91 -27.11 7.68 -2.40
N HIS A 92 -25.85 7.48 -2.77
CA HIS A 92 -25.03 6.32 -2.43
C HIS A 92 -23.78 6.77 -1.67
N ASN A 93 -23.29 5.91 -0.77
CA ASN A 93 -21.93 6.05 -0.23
C ASN A 93 -20.89 5.55 -1.26
N SER A 94 -19.60 5.74 -0.96
CA SER A 94 -18.49 5.36 -1.84
C SER A 94 -18.47 3.87 -2.20
N SER A 95 -18.72 2.99 -1.23
CA SER A 95 -18.74 1.53 -1.47
C SER A 95 -19.89 1.12 -2.38
N ASP A 96 -21.09 1.63 -2.12
CA ASP A 96 -22.29 1.36 -2.93
C ASP A 96 -22.13 1.90 -4.35
N ALA A 97 -21.60 3.11 -4.50
CA ALA A 97 -21.35 3.71 -5.81
C ALA A 97 -20.34 2.90 -6.63
N LEU A 98 -19.22 2.47 -6.02
CA LEU A 98 -18.21 1.63 -6.67
C LEU A 98 -18.77 0.25 -7.06
N ASN A 99 -19.64 -0.34 -6.24
CA ASN A 99 -20.30 -1.61 -6.56
C ASN A 99 -21.15 -1.50 -7.84
N LEU A 100 -21.80 -0.36 -8.07
CA LEU A 100 -22.61 -0.13 -9.28
C LEU A 100 -21.77 -0.08 -10.58
N LEU A 101 -20.45 0.06 -10.51
CA LEU A 101 -19.57 -0.10 -11.69
C LEU A 101 -19.54 -1.53 -12.24
N SER A 102 -20.01 -2.50 -11.46
CA SER A 102 -20.10 -3.91 -11.86
C SER A 102 -21.54 -4.36 -12.14
N ASP A 103 -22.50 -3.43 -12.21
CA ASP A 103 -23.90 -3.76 -12.51
C ASP A 103 -24.04 -4.43 -13.89
N HIS A 104 -25.06 -5.25 -14.09
CA HIS A 104 -25.33 -5.90 -15.37
C HIS A 104 -25.79 -4.88 -16.43
N ASP A 105 -26.52 -3.84 -16.01
CA ASP A 105 -26.99 -2.76 -16.88
C ASP A 105 -25.87 -1.75 -17.18
N GLU A 106 -25.60 -1.54 -18.47
CA GLU A 106 -24.60 -0.58 -18.96
C GLU A 106 -24.92 0.85 -18.59
N GLU A 107 -26.20 1.25 -18.59
CA GLU A 107 -26.60 2.61 -18.28
C GLU A 107 -26.40 2.91 -16.79
N ILE A 108 -26.60 1.93 -15.92
CA ILE A 108 -26.30 2.05 -14.48
C ILE A 108 -24.79 2.23 -14.28
N ARG A 109 -23.96 1.37 -14.90
CA ARG A 109 -22.50 1.48 -14.82
C ARG A 109 -22.01 2.86 -15.29
N LYS A 110 -22.55 3.36 -16.40
CA LYS A 110 -22.18 4.67 -16.97
C LYS A 110 -22.55 5.82 -16.03
N LYS A 111 -23.77 5.83 -15.49
CA LYS A 111 -24.21 6.87 -14.55
C LYS A 111 -23.41 6.84 -13.25
N ALA A 112 -23.10 5.64 -12.74
CA ALA A 112 -22.21 5.48 -11.59
C ALA A 112 -20.82 6.07 -11.87
N ALA A 113 -20.20 5.71 -13.00
CA ALA A 113 -18.89 6.24 -13.39
C ALA A 113 -18.87 7.76 -13.49
N LEU A 114 -19.88 8.38 -14.13
CA LEU A 114 -19.97 9.84 -14.26
C LEU A 114 -20.19 10.55 -12.92
N SER A 115 -21.03 9.97 -12.05
CA SER A 115 -21.27 10.51 -10.70
C SER A 115 -19.99 10.45 -9.86
N ILE A 116 -19.30 9.30 -9.89
CA ILE A 116 -18.02 9.07 -9.20
C ILE A 116 -16.96 10.04 -9.71
N GLU A 117 -16.81 10.18 -11.02
CA GLU A 117 -15.87 11.11 -11.63
C GLU A 117 -16.13 12.55 -11.18
N SER A 118 -17.36 13.03 -11.29
CA SER A 118 -17.75 14.39 -10.90
C SER A 118 -17.42 14.68 -9.43
N VAL A 119 -17.80 13.77 -8.53
CA VAL A 119 -17.53 13.92 -7.08
C VAL A 119 -16.02 13.91 -6.79
N PHE A 120 -15.26 13.00 -7.40
CA PHE A 120 -13.81 12.98 -7.21
C PHE A 120 -13.11 14.20 -7.82
N GLN A 121 -13.56 14.70 -8.96
CA GLN A 121 -13.04 15.93 -9.56
C GLN A 121 -13.26 17.14 -8.65
N ASN A 122 -14.43 17.26 -8.01
CA ASN A 122 -14.70 18.32 -7.05
C ASN A 122 -13.77 18.27 -5.82
N ASN A 123 -13.24 17.09 -5.49
CA ASN A 123 -12.34 16.87 -4.34
C ASN A 123 -10.87 16.67 -4.74
N VAL A 124 -10.53 16.84 -6.02
CA VAL A 124 -9.21 16.48 -6.57
C VAL A 124 -8.06 17.21 -5.85
N LYS A 125 -8.25 18.47 -5.48
CA LYS A 125 -7.23 19.28 -4.77
C LYS A 125 -6.91 18.70 -3.40
N THR A 126 -7.94 18.32 -2.64
CA THR A 126 -7.81 17.72 -1.30
C THR A 126 -7.09 16.38 -1.39
N PHE A 127 -7.55 15.48 -2.26
CA PHE A 127 -6.93 14.16 -2.41
C PHE A 127 -5.50 14.23 -2.95
N THR A 128 -5.22 15.16 -3.87
CA THR A 128 -3.87 15.43 -4.34
C THR A 128 -2.97 15.90 -3.20
N PHE A 129 -3.44 16.83 -2.38
CA PHE A 129 -2.68 17.32 -1.22
C PHE A 129 -2.38 16.22 -0.21
N ILE A 130 -3.38 15.40 0.14
CA ILE A 130 -3.18 14.27 1.07
C ILE A 130 -2.17 13.27 0.51
N THR A 131 -2.33 12.88 -0.76
CA THR A 131 -1.44 11.92 -1.43
C THR A 131 0.00 12.44 -1.47
N ASN A 132 0.19 13.72 -1.81
CA ASN A 132 1.51 14.34 -1.85
C ASN A 132 2.17 14.41 -0.47
N THR A 133 1.39 14.71 0.58
CA THR A 133 1.89 14.71 1.96
C THR A 133 2.32 13.31 2.40
N LEU A 134 1.50 12.29 2.15
CA LEU A 134 1.85 10.88 2.43
C LEU A 134 3.08 10.43 1.64
N ALA A 135 3.18 10.80 0.37
CA ALA A 135 4.35 10.50 -0.46
C ALA A 135 5.62 11.17 0.10
N LYS A 136 5.53 12.43 0.53
CA LYS A 136 6.66 13.17 1.10
C LYS A 136 7.11 12.62 2.45
N ASP A 137 6.16 12.24 3.31
CA ASP A 137 6.41 11.55 4.57
C ASP A 137 7.12 10.21 4.33
N LYS A 138 6.63 9.40 3.37
CA LYS A 138 7.29 8.16 2.95
C LYS A 138 8.72 8.38 2.44
N ILE A 139 8.96 9.34 1.55
CA ILE A 139 10.30 9.66 1.05
C ILE A 139 11.25 10.02 2.20
N THR A 140 10.74 10.75 3.19
CA THR A 140 11.52 11.12 4.38
C THR A 140 11.87 9.87 5.19
N ASN A 141 10.89 9.01 5.49
CA ASN A 141 11.12 7.75 6.21
C ASN A 141 12.13 6.86 5.47
N ASP A 142 11.94 6.71 4.15
CA ASP A 142 12.80 5.87 3.33
C ASP A 142 14.26 6.35 3.35
N LYS A 143 14.47 7.67 3.28
CA LYS A 143 15.81 8.27 3.36
C LYS A 143 16.49 8.02 4.71
N TRP A 144 15.77 8.20 5.82
CA TRP A 144 16.32 7.97 7.15
C TRP A 144 16.72 6.50 7.35
N ARG A 145 15.96 5.58 6.73
CA ARG A 145 16.18 4.13 6.80
C ARG A 145 17.06 3.58 5.68
N ASN A 146 17.74 4.44 4.92
CA ASN A 146 18.66 4.04 3.85
C ASN A 146 18.03 3.14 2.75
N TYR A 147 16.73 3.26 2.50
CA TYR A 147 16.14 2.60 1.33
C TYR A 147 16.52 3.36 0.05
N THR A 148 16.98 2.62 -0.94
CA THR A 148 17.43 3.07 -2.25
C THR A 148 16.28 3.36 -3.21
N SER A 149 15.10 2.75 -2.98
CA SER A 149 13.91 2.98 -3.79
C SER A 149 12.61 2.93 -2.96
N PRO A 150 11.51 3.56 -3.44
CA PRO A 150 10.24 3.56 -2.72
C PRO A 150 9.63 2.17 -2.49
N VAL A 151 9.97 1.19 -3.33
CA VAL A 151 9.44 -0.18 -3.27
C VAL A 151 10.25 -1.12 -2.39
N GLU A 152 11.51 -0.77 -2.11
CA GLU A 152 12.44 -1.67 -1.41
C GLU A 152 11.94 -2.06 -0.02
N SER A 153 11.42 -1.11 0.76
CA SER A 153 10.85 -1.40 2.08
C SER A 153 9.68 -2.39 2.02
N ARG A 154 8.86 -2.33 0.96
CA ARG A 154 7.77 -3.27 0.73
C ARG A 154 8.27 -4.64 0.27
N ASN A 155 9.24 -4.67 -0.63
CA ASN A 155 9.88 -5.91 -1.10
C ASN A 155 10.52 -6.66 0.07
N LEU A 156 11.27 -5.94 0.91
CA LEU A 156 11.87 -6.45 2.14
C LEU A 156 10.82 -7.04 3.08
N THR A 157 9.73 -6.29 3.35
CA THR A 157 8.63 -6.73 4.22
C THR A 157 7.92 -7.98 3.69
N ASN A 158 7.75 -8.08 2.38
CA ASN A 158 7.12 -9.22 1.72
C ASN A 158 8.07 -10.40 1.52
N ASN A 159 9.34 -10.28 1.93
CA ASN A 159 10.41 -11.22 1.66
C ASN A 159 10.60 -11.54 0.17
N VAL A 160 10.56 -10.54 -0.69
CA VAL A 160 10.76 -10.67 -2.14
C VAL A 160 11.99 -9.87 -2.56
N GLU A 161 12.83 -10.44 -3.43
CA GLU A 161 13.96 -9.73 -4.02
C GLU A 161 13.51 -8.68 -5.03
N GLY A 162 14.21 -7.54 -5.11
CA GLY A 162 13.87 -6.46 -6.05
C GLY A 162 13.88 -6.93 -7.51
N GLU A 163 14.88 -7.71 -7.90
CA GLU A 163 15.02 -8.23 -9.26
C GLU A 163 13.84 -9.12 -9.69
N VAL A 164 13.20 -9.83 -8.74
CA VAL A 164 12.02 -10.66 -9.01
C VAL A 164 10.81 -9.78 -9.32
N VAL A 165 10.62 -8.70 -8.54
CA VAL A 165 9.55 -7.73 -8.77
C VAL A 165 9.76 -6.99 -10.10
N ASP A 166 11.00 -6.63 -10.42
CA ASP A 166 11.34 -5.97 -11.67
C ASP A 166 11.13 -6.91 -12.87
N ALA A 167 11.56 -8.17 -12.76
CA ALA A 167 11.36 -9.18 -13.78
C ALA A 167 9.86 -9.45 -14.03
N LEU A 168 9.06 -9.55 -12.96
CA LEU A 168 7.61 -9.68 -13.07
C LEU A 168 6.99 -8.48 -13.78
N THR A 169 7.33 -7.26 -13.34
CA THR A 169 6.82 -6.01 -13.91
C THR A 169 7.18 -5.90 -15.38
N LYS A 170 8.44 -6.15 -15.75
CA LYS A 170 8.92 -6.13 -17.14
C LYS A 170 8.22 -7.19 -18.00
N SER A 171 8.07 -8.42 -17.50
CA SER A 171 7.41 -9.50 -18.23
C SER A 171 5.96 -9.17 -18.52
N VAL A 172 5.21 -8.67 -17.53
CA VAL A 172 3.80 -8.29 -17.68
C VAL A 172 3.64 -7.10 -18.63
N THR A 173 4.41 -6.02 -18.41
CA THR A 173 4.31 -4.78 -19.20
C THR A 173 4.71 -4.99 -20.66
N SER A 174 5.77 -5.75 -20.92
CA SER A 174 6.21 -6.07 -22.28
C SER A 174 5.19 -6.90 -23.08
N ASN A 175 4.27 -7.57 -22.38
CA ASN A 175 3.29 -8.46 -22.98
C ASN A 175 1.86 -7.90 -23.01
N TYR A 176 1.64 -6.62 -22.64
CA TYR A 176 0.30 -6.00 -22.61
C TYR A 176 -0.51 -6.22 -23.89
N LYS A 177 0.14 -6.21 -25.06
CA LYS A 177 -0.50 -6.51 -26.35
C LYS A 177 -1.20 -7.88 -26.35
N ASN A 178 -0.57 -8.93 -25.83
CA ASN A 178 -1.10 -10.29 -25.91
C ASN A 178 -1.98 -10.69 -24.72
N ILE A 179 -1.91 -9.95 -23.60
CA ILE A 179 -2.74 -10.17 -22.42
C ILE A 179 -3.91 -9.19 -22.36
N SER A 180 -3.70 -7.98 -21.82
CA SER A 180 -4.76 -7.00 -21.57
C SER A 180 -5.41 -6.50 -22.86
N HIS A 181 -4.63 -6.08 -23.87
CA HIS A 181 -5.21 -5.52 -25.11
C HIS A 181 -6.03 -6.57 -25.86
N ARG A 182 -5.49 -7.79 -26.03
CA ARG A 182 -6.21 -8.91 -26.63
C ARG A 182 -7.49 -9.26 -25.85
N TYR A 183 -7.44 -9.26 -24.53
CA TYR A 183 -8.63 -9.50 -23.70
C TYR A 183 -9.71 -8.46 -23.95
N TYR A 184 -9.37 -7.16 -23.94
CA TYR A 184 -10.35 -6.10 -24.20
C TYR A 184 -10.88 -6.12 -25.64
N GLU A 185 -10.08 -6.53 -26.63
CA GLU A 185 -10.53 -6.73 -28.02
C GLU A 185 -11.55 -7.88 -28.12
N ILE A 186 -11.31 -8.99 -27.43
CA ILE A 186 -12.28 -10.10 -27.38
C ILE A 186 -13.55 -9.65 -26.67
N LYS A 187 -13.42 -8.96 -25.53
CA LYS A 187 -14.54 -8.48 -24.73
C LYS A 187 -15.40 -7.46 -25.49
N SER A 188 -14.79 -6.58 -26.29
CA SER A 188 -15.55 -5.61 -27.10
C SER A 188 -16.36 -6.32 -28.19
N LYS A 189 -15.78 -7.33 -28.85
CA LYS A 189 -16.48 -8.20 -29.81
C LYS A 189 -17.65 -8.95 -29.15
N LEU A 190 -17.45 -9.53 -27.97
CA LEU A 190 -18.51 -10.22 -27.22
C LEU A 190 -19.69 -9.31 -26.86
N PHE A 191 -19.42 -8.03 -26.59
CA PHE A 191 -20.46 -7.04 -26.30
C PHE A 191 -20.97 -6.27 -27.53
N ASN A 192 -20.52 -6.63 -28.74
CA ASN A 192 -20.83 -5.91 -29.97
C ASN A 192 -20.53 -4.39 -29.88
N LYS A 193 -19.44 -4.03 -29.19
CA LYS A 193 -18.96 -2.65 -29.04
C LYS A 193 -17.72 -2.45 -29.89
N LYS A 194 -17.57 -1.26 -30.47
CA LYS A 194 -16.36 -0.89 -31.24
C LYS A 194 -15.11 -0.84 -30.35
N GLN A 195 -15.27 -0.40 -29.11
CA GLN A 195 -14.22 -0.29 -28.10
C GLN A 195 -14.85 -0.39 -26.71
N LEU A 196 -14.02 -0.69 -25.70
CA LEU A 196 -14.36 -0.66 -24.27
C LEU A 196 -13.47 0.34 -23.56
#